data_AF-A0A5B1BKG3-F1
#
_entry.id   AF-A0A5B1BKG3-F1
#
_cell.length_a   1.000
_cell.length_b   1.000
_cell.length_c   1.000
_cell.angle_alpha   90.00
_cell.angle_beta   90.00
_cell.angle_gamma   90.00
#
_symmetry.space_group_name_H-M   'P 1'
#
loop_
_entity.id
_entity.type
_entity.pdbx_description
1 polymer ?
#
loop_
_entity_poly.entity_id
_entity_poly.type
_entity_poly.pdbx_seq_one_letter_code
_entity_poly.pdbx_strand_id
1 'polypeptide(L)'
;MKERIFFGLLLLVTVSSFSQINYEKGYFIESSGDTLECYIKNRGWLNNPTEFEYKLAENTDSKIKTIKTVKEFGVGDLMYKKFLVKIDTSKERIEDLDEDRNPKFIEKTLFLKVLVEGDANLYHYTGNSFSDRFFYDFMGSEIEQLVHNTIYN
;
A
#
# COMPACT_ATOMS: atom_id res chain seq x y z
N MET A 1 42.23 -10.58 32.08
CA MET A 1 41.67 -9.40 31.37
C MET A 1 41.37 -9.71 29.89
N LYS A 2 42.27 -10.38 29.14
CA LYS A 2 42.02 -10.81 27.75
C LYS A 2 40.80 -11.72 27.56
N GLU A 3 40.62 -12.71 28.44
CA GLU A 3 39.47 -13.63 28.46
C GLU A 3 38.10 -12.90 28.58
N ARG A 4 38.04 -11.82 29.37
CA ARG A 4 36.82 -11.03 29.57
C ARG A 4 36.50 -10.12 28.38
N ILE A 5 37.54 -9.69 27.65
CA ILE A 5 37.39 -8.92 26.40
C ILE A 5 36.86 -9.83 25.30
N PHE A 6 37.32 -11.09 25.22
CA PHE A 6 36.81 -12.08 24.27
C PHE A 6 35.31 -12.37 24.48
N PHE A 7 34.89 -12.53 25.74
CA PHE A 7 33.49 -12.72 26.09
C PHE A 7 32.61 -11.50 25.76
N GLY A 8 33.13 -10.28 25.92
CA GLY A 8 32.45 -9.05 25.53
C GLY A 8 32.32 -8.89 24.01
N LEU A 9 33.30 -9.38 23.23
CA LEU A 9 33.26 -9.35 21.76
C LEU A 9 32.22 -10.33 21.20
N LEU A 10 32.00 -11.47 21.86
CA LEU A 10 31.03 -12.49 21.46
C LEU A 10 29.57 -12.00 21.59
N LEU A 11 29.30 -11.14 22.58
CA LEU A 11 27.97 -10.53 22.80
C LEU A 11 27.59 -9.48 21.74
N LEU A 12 28.57 -8.92 21.01
CA LEU A 12 28.31 -7.94 19.95
C LEU A 12 27.91 -8.57 18.61
N VAL A 13 28.15 -9.88 18.42
CA VAL A 13 27.82 -10.59 17.17
C VAL A 13 26.36 -11.04 17.10
N THR A 14 25.67 -11.12 18.25
CA THR A 14 24.26 -11.57 18.30
C THR A 14 23.25 -10.45 18.02
N VAL A 15 23.70 -9.22 17.78
CA VAL A 15 22.83 -8.13 17.31
C VAL A 15 22.67 -8.25 15.78
N SER A 16 22.21 -9.42 15.33
CA SER A 16 21.71 -9.59 13.97
C SER A 16 20.36 -8.87 13.91
N SER A 17 20.41 -7.59 13.58
CA SER A 17 19.24 -6.75 13.37
C SER A 17 18.34 -7.38 12.30
N PHE A 18 17.20 -7.94 12.71
CA PHE A 18 16.13 -8.47 11.85
C PHE A 18 15.33 -7.35 11.14
N SER A 19 16.05 -6.39 10.55
CA SER A 19 15.51 -5.38 9.65
C SER A 19 16.10 -5.52 8.25
N GLN A 20 16.42 -6.76 7.85
CA GLN A 20 16.64 -7.04 6.44
C GLN A 20 15.31 -6.80 5.71
N ILE A 21 15.40 -6.12 4.57
CA ILE A 21 14.23 -5.87 3.75
C ILE A 21 13.69 -7.24 3.31
N ASN A 22 12.54 -7.62 3.85
CA ASN A 22 12.00 -8.95 3.63
C ASN A 22 11.24 -8.96 2.31
N TYR A 23 11.77 -9.74 1.37
CA TYR A 23 10.95 -10.23 0.29
C TYR A 23 10.08 -11.33 0.88
N GLU A 24 8.78 -11.11 0.88
CA GLU A 24 7.79 -12.05 1.38
C GLU A 24 7.10 -12.73 0.20
N LYS A 25 6.62 -13.95 0.41
CA LYS A 25 5.80 -14.61 -0.60
C LYS A 25 4.58 -13.75 -0.89
N GLY A 26 4.28 -13.64 -2.17
CA GLY A 26 3.19 -12.84 -2.66
C GLY A 26 2.89 -13.18 -4.11
N TYR A 27 1.95 -12.46 -4.68
CA TYR A 27 1.53 -12.66 -6.06
C TYR A 27 1.15 -11.32 -6.68
N PHE A 28 1.07 -11.30 -8.01
CA PHE A 28 0.36 -10.24 -8.71
C PHE A 28 -0.40 -10.79 -9.91
N ILE A 29 -1.45 -10.07 -10.28
CA ILE A 29 -2.27 -10.35 -11.47
C ILE A 29 -1.94 -9.29 -12.51
N GLU A 30 -1.47 -9.72 -13.68
CA GLU A 30 -1.19 -8.84 -14.81
C GLU A 30 -2.46 -8.27 -15.43
N SER A 31 -2.32 -7.19 -16.20
CA SER A 31 -3.43 -6.66 -17.00
C SER A 31 -4.02 -7.70 -17.97
N SER A 32 -3.25 -8.70 -18.40
CA SER A 32 -3.74 -9.86 -19.18
C SER A 32 -4.67 -10.79 -18.38
N GLY A 33 -4.59 -10.78 -17.05
CA GLY A 33 -5.27 -11.73 -16.17
C GLY A 33 -4.37 -12.85 -15.65
N ASP A 34 -3.13 -12.95 -16.12
CA ASP A 34 -2.19 -13.97 -15.66
C ASP A 34 -1.75 -13.69 -14.22
N THR A 35 -1.82 -14.71 -13.37
CA THR A 35 -1.35 -14.64 -11.99
C THR A 35 0.09 -15.16 -11.93
N LEU A 36 0.96 -14.41 -11.25
CA LEU A 36 2.35 -14.79 -11.05
C LEU A 36 2.68 -14.81 -9.55
N GLU A 37 3.03 -15.99 -9.05
CA GLU A 37 3.58 -16.21 -7.72
C GLU A 37 5.04 -15.75 -7.67
N CYS A 38 5.40 -14.94 -6.67
CA CYS A 38 6.72 -14.37 -6.54
C CYS A 38 7.07 -14.01 -5.09
N TYR A 39 8.21 -13.38 -4.91
CA TYR A 39 8.57 -12.74 -3.65
C TYR A 39 8.51 -11.22 -3.83
N ILE A 40 7.66 -10.53 -3.10
CA ILE A 40 7.47 -9.08 -3.18
C ILE A 40 8.18 -8.44 -1.99
N LYS A 41 8.89 -7.34 -2.28
CA LYS A 41 9.60 -6.56 -1.27
C LYS A 41 8.61 -5.79 -0.41
N ASN A 42 8.32 -6.29 0.79
CA ASN A 42 7.42 -5.60 1.71
C ASN A 42 8.19 -4.47 2.41
N ARG A 43 7.81 -3.22 2.13
CA ARG A 43 8.47 -2.02 2.68
C ARG A 43 7.65 -1.32 3.76
N GLY A 44 6.54 -1.92 4.21
CA GLY A 44 5.62 -1.27 5.15
C GLY A 44 5.12 0.07 4.60
N TRP A 45 4.51 0.05 3.41
CA TRP A 45 4.12 1.25 2.68
C TRP A 45 3.28 2.20 3.52
N LEU A 46 3.80 3.41 3.73
CA LEU A 46 3.10 4.50 4.41
C LEU A 46 2.03 5.14 3.53
N ASN A 47 2.34 5.28 2.23
CA ASN A 47 1.41 5.72 1.19
C ASN A 47 1.14 4.55 0.26
N ASN A 48 -0.03 4.51 -0.37
CA ASN A 48 -0.34 3.46 -1.32
C ASN A 48 0.69 3.45 -2.48
N PRO A 49 1.27 2.30 -2.81
CA PRO A 49 2.30 2.22 -3.83
C PRO A 49 1.72 2.51 -5.23
N THR A 50 2.57 3.00 -6.12
CA THR A 50 2.32 3.05 -7.58
C THR A 50 3.14 1.99 -8.33
N GLU A 51 4.08 1.37 -7.63
CA GLU A 51 4.96 0.32 -8.10
C GLU A 51 5.43 -0.53 -6.92
N PHE A 52 5.86 -1.75 -7.22
CA PHE A 52 6.46 -2.64 -6.24
C PHE A 52 7.58 -3.44 -6.88
N GLU A 53 8.52 -3.85 -6.05
CA GLU A 53 9.69 -4.62 -6.43
C GLU A 53 9.45 -6.09 -6.08
N TYR A 54 9.79 -7.00 -7.00
CA TYR A 54 9.59 -8.43 -6.82
C TYR A 54 10.77 -9.25 -7.36
N LYS A 55 10.85 -10.50 -6.94
CA LYS A 55 11.80 -11.51 -7.41
C LYS A 55 11.06 -12.79 -7.77
N LEU A 56 11.52 -13.50 -8.80
CA LEU A 56 10.94 -14.80 -9.17
C LEU A 56 11.37 -15.91 -8.19
N ALA A 57 12.56 -15.78 -7.62
CA ALA A 57 13.06 -16.59 -6.52
C ALA A 57 14.03 -15.78 -5.65
N GLU A 58 14.30 -16.21 -4.43
CA GLU A 58 15.11 -15.47 -3.45
C GLU A 58 16.48 -15.00 -4.00
N ASN A 59 17.11 -15.86 -4.81
CA ASN A 59 18.44 -15.67 -5.41
C ASN A 59 18.43 -15.07 -6.82
N THR A 60 17.30 -14.49 -7.25
CA THR A 60 17.20 -13.80 -8.56
C THR A 60 17.28 -12.29 -8.41
N ASP A 61 17.66 -11.63 -9.50
CA ASP A 61 17.61 -10.17 -9.58
C ASP A 61 16.18 -9.65 -9.41
N SER A 62 16.08 -8.52 -8.71
CA SER A 62 14.82 -7.82 -8.51
C SER A 62 14.32 -7.18 -9.79
N LYS A 63 13.01 -7.22 -9.99
CA LYS A 63 12.27 -6.55 -11.07
C LYS A 63 11.23 -5.61 -10.47
N ILE A 64 10.77 -4.65 -11.28
CA ILE A 64 9.72 -3.69 -10.87
C ILE A 64 8.48 -3.92 -11.72
N LYS A 65 7.31 -3.93 -11.06
CA LYS A 65 6.00 -3.80 -11.71
C LYS A 65 5.37 -2.48 -11.28
N THR A 66 4.54 -1.93 -12.16
CA THR A 66 3.87 -0.64 -11.94
C THR A 66 2.36 -0.81 -12.07
N ILE A 67 1.63 0.15 -11.54
CA ILE A 67 0.16 0.23 -11.65
C ILE A 67 -0.35 0.17 -13.09
N LYS A 68 0.48 0.51 -14.09
CA LYS A 68 0.09 0.44 -15.50
C LYS A 68 -0.12 -1.01 -15.97
N THR A 69 0.64 -1.96 -15.44
CA THR A 69 0.69 -3.34 -15.95
C THR A 69 0.08 -4.38 -15.01
N VAL A 70 -0.28 -3.98 -13.79
CA VAL A 70 -0.80 -4.88 -12.75
C VAL A 70 -2.23 -4.48 -12.38
N LYS A 71 -3.11 -5.47 -12.21
CA LYS A 71 -4.49 -5.32 -11.73
C LYS A 71 -4.57 -5.43 -10.21
N GLU A 72 -3.78 -6.31 -9.63
CA GLU A 72 -3.83 -6.64 -8.21
C GLU A 72 -2.48 -7.20 -7.78
N PHE A 73 -2.09 -6.99 -6.52
CA PHE A 73 -1.00 -7.73 -5.93
C PHE A 73 -1.23 -7.93 -4.42
N GLY A 74 -0.68 -9.02 -3.90
CA GLY A 74 -0.73 -9.37 -2.48
C GLY A 74 0.64 -9.77 -1.96
N VAL A 75 0.95 -9.42 -0.72
CA VAL A 75 2.21 -9.74 -0.03
C VAL A 75 1.95 -9.90 1.46
N GLY A 76 2.29 -11.08 1.99
CA GLY A 76 1.84 -11.45 3.34
C GLY A 76 0.32 -11.34 3.44
N ASP A 77 -0.17 -10.60 4.44
CA ASP A 77 -1.61 -10.35 4.66
C ASP A 77 -2.12 -9.07 3.95
N LEU A 78 -1.27 -8.36 3.22
CA LEU A 78 -1.63 -7.13 2.54
C LEU A 78 -2.09 -7.44 1.11
N MET A 79 -3.19 -6.83 0.69
CA MET A 79 -3.70 -6.92 -0.68
C MET A 79 -4.04 -5.54 -1.23
N TYR A 80 -3.72 -5.32 -2.49
CA TYR A 80 -3.95 -4.07 -3.20
C TYR A 80 -4.57 -4.34 -4.56
N LYS A 81 -5.66 -3.62 -4.87
CA LYS A 81 -6.38 -3.71 -6.15
C LYS A 81 -6.36 -2.39 -6.89
N LYS A 82 -6.17 -2.44 -8.20
CA LYS A 82 -6.14 -1.28 -9.08
C LYS A 82 -7.56 -0.88 -9.45
N PHE A 83 -7.88 0.37 -9.21
CA PHE A 83 -9.16 0.96 -9.61
C PHE A 83 -8.97 2.32 -10.28
N LEU A 84 -9.89 2.64 -11.18
CA LEU A 84 -10.10 4.00 -11.67
C LEU A 84 -11.23 4.59 -10.83
N VAL A 85 -10.92 5.60 -10.00
CA VAL A 85 -11.87 6.17 -9.04
C VAL A 85 -11.85 7.69 -9.08
N LYS A 86 -12.97 8.30 -8.70
CA LYS A 86 -13.02 9.72 -8.36
C LYS A 86 -12.58 9.90 -6.92
N ILE A 87 -11.54 10.70 -6.70
CA ILE A 87 -10.99 11.00 -5.39
C ILE A 87 -11.09 12.50 -5.11
N ASP A 88 -11.58 12.84 -3.93
CA ASP A 88 -11.62 14.21 -3.44
C ASP A 88 -10.22 14.68 -3.06
N THR A 89 -9.82 15.80 -3.66
CA THR A 89 -8.53 16.46 -3.42
C THR A 89 -8.63 17.68 -2.52
N SER A 90 -9.81 17.96 -1.95
CA SER A 90 -9.97 18.96 -0.92
C SER A 90 -9.00 18.68 0.23
N LYS A 91 -8.33 19.74 0.68
CA LYS A 91 -7.34 19.65 1.76
C LYS A 91 -8.07 19.58 3.10
N GLU A 92 -7.63 18.70 3.98
CA GLU A 92 -8.22 18.55 5.32
C GLU A 92 -7.60 19.49 6.37
N ARG A 93 -6.44 20.06 6.10
CA ARG A 93 -5.78 20.97 7.04
C ARG A 93 -6.47 22.33 7.05
N ILE A 94 -6.82 22.80 8.24
CA ILE A 94 -7.49 24.09 8.49
C ILE A 94 -6.70 25.27 7.90
N GLU A 95 -5.36 25.21 7.96
CA GLU A 95 -4.45 26.24 7.43
C GLU A 95 -4.46 26.35 5.89
N ASP A 96 -5.11 25.41 5.24
CA ASP A 96 -5.02 25.11 3.81
C ASP A 96 -6.42 25.05 3.16
N LEU A 97 -7.48 25.37 3.91
CA LEU A 97 -8.86 25.35 3.44
C LEU A 97 -9.09 26.48 2.43
N ASP A 98 -9.47 26.11 1.20
CA ASP A 98 -10.05 27.05 0.24
C ASP A 98 -11.36 27.64 0.80
N GLU A 99 -11.73 28.85 0.37
CA GLU A 99 -13.06 29.41 0.67
C GLU A 99 -14.20 28.53 0.13
N ASP A 100 -13.92 27.72 -0.90
CA ASP A 100 -14.81 26.70 -1.45
C ASP A 100 -14.61 25.35 -0.75
N ARG A 101 -15.52 25.02 0.16
CA ARG A 101 -15.52 23.79 0.96
C ARG A 101 -16.12 22.58 0.24
N ASN A 102 -16.48 22.71 -1.05
CA ASN A 102 -17.05 21.57 -1.78
C ASN A 102 -15.96 20.57 -2.18
N PRO A 103 -16.22 19.25 -2.09
CA PRO A 103 -15.33 18.22 -2.60
C PRO A 103 -14.95 18.47 -4.06
N LYS A 104 -13.64 18.47 -4.34
CA LYS A 104 -13.08 18.63 -5.69
C LYS A 104 -12.59 17.27 -6.16
N PHE A 105 -13.49 16.56 -6.83
CA PHE A 105 -13.20 15.24 -7.37
C PHE A 105 -12.35 15.32 -8.63
N ILE A 106 -11.32 14.49 -8.66
CA ILE A 106 -10.57 14.16 -9.88
C ILE A 106 -10.55 12.65 -10.08
N GLU A 107 -10.51 12.23 -11.33
CA GLU A 107 -10.35 10.82 -11.66
C GLU A 107 -8.88 10.41 -11.58
N LYS A 108 -8.58 9.31 -10.87
CA LYS A 108 -7.24 8.75 -10.73
C LYS A 108 -7.25 7.23 -10.76
N THR A 109 -6.21 6.66 -11.35
CA THR A 109 -5.90 5.24 -11.23
C THR A 109 -5.05 5.01 -9.99
N LEU A 110 -5.57 4.24 -9.02
CA LEU A 110 -4.93 4.01 -7.72
C LEU A 110 -4.88 2.51 -7.41
N PHE A 111 -3.81 2.09 -6.71
CA PHE A 111 -3.86 0.86 -5.95
C PHE A 111 -4.51 1.17 -4.61
N LEU A 112 -5.67 0.60 -4.34
CA LEU A 112 -6.35 0.72 -3.06
C LEU A 112 -6.04 -0.53 -2.23
N LYS A 113 -5.67 -0.32 -0.97
CA LYS A 113 -5.47 -1.40 -0.01
C LYS A 113 -6.83 -2.00 0.32
N VAL A 114 -6.96 -3.31 0.22
CA VAL A 114 -8.19 -4.01 0.59
C VAL A 114 -8.20 -4.20 2.11
N LEU A 115 -9.24 -3.73 2.78
CA LEU A 115 -9.43 -3.88 4.22
C LEU A 115 -10.44 -4.97 4.57
N VAL A 116 -11.52 -5.06 3.80
CA VAL A 116 -12.60 -6.03 3.97
C VAL A 116 -13.09 -6.47 2.59
N GLU A 117 -13.34 -7.76 2.42
CA GLU A 117 -14.01 -8.32 1.24
C GLU A 117 -15.24 -9.13 1.64
N GLY A 118 -16.32 -8.99 0.87
CA GLY A 118 -17.59 -9.66 1.10
C GLY A 118 -18.70 -9.10 0.19
N ASP A 119 -19.93 -9.11 0.67
CA ASP A 119 -21.05 -8.45 -0.04
C ASP A 119 -20.82 -6.94 -0.19
N ALA A 120 -20.16 -6.34 0.79
CA ALA A 120 -19.60 -5.00 0.73
C ALA A 120 -18.08 -5.09 0.87
N ASN A 121 -17.37 -4.40 -0.01
CA ASN A 121 -15.92 -4.32 0.05
C ASN A 121 -15.51 -2.95 0.61
N LEU A 122 -14.46 -2.93 1.44
CA LEU A 122 -13.88 -1.69 1.96
C LEU A 122 -12.42 -1.61 1.55
N TYR A 123 -12.07 -0.46 0.97
CA TYR A 123 -10.72 -0.15 0.54
C TYR A 123 -10.21 1.14 1.17
N HIS A 124 -8.89 1.27 1.20
CA HIS A 124 -8.19 2.37 1.82
C HIS A 124 -7.06 2.89 0.95
N TYR A 125 -6.92 4.22 0.95
CA TYR A 125 -5.87 4.95 0.28
C TYR A 125 -5.29 5.98 1.23
N THR A 126 -3.98 5.92 1.44
CA THR A 126 -3.21 7.00 2.06
C THR A 126 -2.43 7.72 0.98
N GLY A 127 -2.81 8.98 0.74
CA GLY A 127 -2.16 9.87 -0.21
C GLY A 127 -1.00 10.65 0.40
N ASN A 128 -0.38 11.51 -0.43
CA ASN A 128 0.62 12.46 0.06
C ASN A 128 0.04 13.34 1.17
N SER A 129 0.86 13.65 2.18
CA SER A 129 0.45 14.37 3.39
C SER A 129 -0.51 13.61 4.33
N PHE A 130 -0.55 12.27 4.26
CA PHE A 130 -1.31 11.42 5.20
C PHE A 130 -2.83 11.64 5.15
N SER A 131 -3.36 12.01 3.99
CA SER A 131 -4.81 12.07 3.80
C SER A 131 -5.35 10.66 3.57
N ASP A 132 -6.04 10.14 4.57
CA ASP A 132 -6.73 8.87 4.47
C ASP A 132 -8.05 9.04 3.71
N ARG A 133 -8.27 8.15 2.75
CA ARG A 133 -9.48 8.10 1.95
C ARG A 133 -9.97 6.67 1.94
N PHE A 134 -11.26 6.49 2.20
CA PHE A 134 -11.88 5.18 2.18
C PHE A 134 -12.79 5.08 0.96
N PHE A 135 -12.84 3.89 0.38
CA PHE A 135 -13.68 3.59 -0.77
C PHE A 135 -14.45 2.32 -0.50
N TYR A 136 -15.62 2.18 -1.13
CA TYR A 136 -16.45 1.00 -0.97
C TYR A 136 -17.17 0.66 -2.28
N ASP A 137 -17.53 -0.61 -2.40
CA ASP A 137 -18.54 -1.07 -3.34
C ASP A 137 -19.46 -2.08 -2.64
N PHE A 138 -20.65 -2.26 -3.19
CA PHE A 138 -21.62 -3.23 -2.70
C PHE A 138 -22.12 -4.08 -3.86
N MET A 139 -21.97 -5.40 -3.73
CA MET A 139 -22.40 -6.39 -4.72
C MET A 139 -21.90 -6.07 -6.14
N GLY A 140 -20.66 -5.59 -6.27
CA GLY A 140 -20.04 -5.27 -7.56
C GLY A 140 -20.53 -3.98 -8.20
N SER A 141 -21.10 -3.05 -7.41
CA SER A 141 -21.38 -1.68 -7.84
C SER A 141 -20.10 -0.95 -8.29
N GLU A 142 -20.27 0.22 -8.89
CA GLU A 142 -19.13 1.13 -9.07
C GLU A 142 -18.51 1.47 -7.71
N ILE A 143 -17.19 1.59 -7.66
CA ILE A 143 -16.47 1.97 -6.44
C ILE A 143 -16.60 3.47 -6.23
N GLU A 144 -17.02 3.83 -5.01
CA GLU A 144 -17.21 5.21 -4.61
C GLU A 144 -16.36 5.55 -3.38
N GLN A 145 -15.94 6.82 -3.26
CA GLN A 145 -15.29 7.30 -2.06
C GLN A 145 -16.32 7.51 -0.94
N LEU A 146 -16.02 7.06 0.27
CA LEU A 146 -16.72 7.48 1.48
C LEU A 146 -16.31 8.93 1.82
N VAL A 147 -17.26 9.86 1.72
CA VAL A 147 -17.05 11.28 2.01
C VAL A 147 -17.65 11.61 3.37
N HIS A 148 -16.84 12.11 4.29
CA HIS A 148 -17.31 12.66 5.56
C HIS A 148 -17.20 14.19 5.54
N ASN A 149 -18.33 14.88 5.41
CA ASN A 149 -18.39 16.34 5.49
C ASN A 149 -18.68 16.77 6.93
N THR A 150 -17.71 17.36 7.62
CA THR A 150 -17.96 17.99 8.93
C THR A 150 -18.41 19.43 8.72
N ILE A 151 -19.69 19.72 8.96
CA ILE A 151 -20.22 21.09 8.98
C ILE A 151 -20.14 21.58 10.43
N TYR A 152 -19.27 22.55 10.71
CA TYR A 152 -19.31 23.30 11.96
C TYR A 152 -20.32 24.44 11.82
N ASN A 153 -21.39 24.41 12.63
CA ASN A 153 -22.32 25.52 12.83
C ASN A 153 -21.82 26.45 13.93
#